data_AF-A0A0B0EJN3-F1
#
_entry.id   AF-A0A0B0EJN3-F1
#
_cell.length_a   1.000
_cell.length_b   1.000
_cell.length_c   1.000
_cell.angle_alpha   90.00
_cell.angle_beta   90.00
_cell.angle_gamma   90.00
#
_symmetry.space_group_name_H-M   'P 1'
#
loop_
_entity.id
_entity.type
_entity.pdbx_description
1 polymer ?
#
loop_
_entity_poly.entity_id
_entity_poly.type
_entity_poly.pdbx_seq_one_letter_code
_entity_poly.pdbx_strand_id
1 'polypeptide(L)'
;MEQISIKDEELQILKSGIVFKKKLLSVKAGNYLKRLKVFENKHKMKSETFFKKFNTGKLGDDEEWFDWLFVYEAYNKIIEQKKIIDGLSL
;
A
#
# COMPACT_ATOMS: atom_id res chain seq x y z
N MET A 1 7.75 -9.11 27.51
CA MET A 1 7.63 -9.60 26.11
C MET A 1 7.85 -11.10 26.17
N GLU A 2 6.87 -11.90 25.77
CA GLU A 2 7.09 -13.35 25.63
C GLU A 2 8.03 -13.58 24.45
N GLN A 3 9.11 -14.32 24.69
CA GLN A 3 10.05 -14.72 23.65
C GLN A 3 9.61 -16.07 23.10
N ILE A 4 9.33 -16.13 21.80
CA ILE A 4 9.06 -17.39 21.11
C ILE A 4 10.42 -17.97 20.68
N SER A 5 10.74 -19.18 21.14
CA SER A 5 11.89 -19.94 20.64
C SER A 5 11.54 -20.56 19.29
N ILE A 6 12.37 -20.32 18.28
CA ILE A 6 12.18 -20.78 16.91
C ILE A 6 13.40 -21.62 16.53
N LYS A 7 13.17 -22.81 15.98
CA LYS A 7 14.23 -23.69 15.43
C LYS A 7 14.73 -23.17 14.09
N ASP A 8 15.94 -23.55 13.71
CA ASP A 8 16.56 -23.09 12.45
C ASP A 8 15.71 -23.42 11.20
N GLU A 9 15.09 -24.60 11.15
CA GLU A 9 14.21 -25.01 10.05
C GLU A 9 12.96 -24.12 9.95
N GLU A 10 12.37 -23.76 11.08
CA GLU A 10 11.22 -22.86 11.17
C GLU A 10 11.60 -21.43 10.74
N LEU A 11 12.81 -20.99 11.10
CA LEU A 11 13.35 -19.69 10.69
C LEU A 11 13.51 -19.60 9.16
N GLN A 12 13.99 -20.66 8.50
CA GLN A 12 14.10 -20.66 7.03
C GLN A 12 12.73 -20.55 6.35
N ILE A 13 11.71 -21.24 6.88
CA ILE A 13 10.33 -21.14 6.37
C ILE A 13 9.83 -19.70 6.52
N LEU A 14 10.03 -19.07 7.68
CA LEU A 14 9.64 -17.68 7.93
C LEU A 14 10.32 -16.71 6.96
N LYS A 15 11.65 -16.85 6.75
CA LYS A 15 12.40 -16.04 5.78
C LYS A 15 11.82 -16.17 4.37
N SER A 16 11.51 -17.39 3.94
CA SER A 16 10.91 -17.62 2.63
C SER A 16 9.52 -16.95 2.49
N GLY A 17 8.70 -17.03 3.54
CA GLY A 17 7.38 -16.40 3.60
C GLY A 17 7.47 -14.87 3.53
N ILE A 18 8.46 -14.27 4.20
CA ILE A 18 8.72 -12.83 4.16
C ILE A 18 9.13 -12.37 2.76
N VAL A 19 10.06 -13.09 2.11
CA VAL A 19 10.47 -12.80 0.73
C VAL A 19 9.27 -12.87 -0.21
N PHE A 20 8.44 -13.91 -0.07
CA PHE A 20 7.23 -14.06 -0.87
C PHE A 20 6.24 -12.90 -0.65
N LYS A 21 5.98 -12.54 0.61
CA LYS A 21 5.10 -11.43 0.98
C LYS A 21 5.63 -10.10 0.42
N LYS A 22 6.94 -9.85 0.47
CA LYS A 22 7.58 -8.65 -0.11
C LYS A 22 7.36 -8.57 -1.62
N LYS A 23 7.50 -9.69 -2.34
CA LYS A 23 7.21 -9.78 -3.78
C LYS A 23 5.74 -9.49 -4.05
N LEU A 24 4.82 -10.09 -3.29
CA LEU A 24 3.39 -9.88 -3.42
C LEU A 24 2.99 -8.41 -3.20
N LEU A 25 3.49 -7.77 -2.14
CA LEU A 25 3.22 -6.36 -1.87
C LEU A 25 3.76 -5.46 -2.98
N SER A 26 4.93 -5.76 -3.53
CA SER A 26 5.52 -4.98 -4.63
C SER A 26 4.68 -5.05 -5.90
N VAL A 27 4.15 -6.23 -6.25
CA VAL A 27 3.22 -6.39 -7.38
C VAL A 27 1.92 -5.60 -7.14
N LYS A 28 1.33 -5.73 -5.94
CA LYS A 28 0.10 -5.00 -5.59
C LYS A 28 0.31 -3.49 -5.64
N ALA A 29 1.39 -2.98 -5.06
CA ALA A 29 1.75 -1.56 -5.07
C ALA A 29 1.86 -1.04 -6.51
N GLY A 30 2.53 -1.78 -7.39
CA GLY A 30 2.63 -1.44 -8.81
C GLY A 30 1.28 -1.32 -9.52
N ASN A 31 0.34 -2.23 -9.22
CA ASN A 31 -1.00 -2.19 -9.80
C ASN A 31 -1.81 -0.98 -9.32
N TYR A 32 -1.81 -0.70 -8.02
CA TYR A 32 -2.49 0.48 -7.49
C TYR A 32 -1.84 1.79 -7.98
N LEU A 33 -0.51 1.85 -8.05
CA LEU A 33 0.19 3.02 -8.58
C LEU A 33 -0.19 3.33 -10.03
N LYS A 34 -0.35 2.30 -10.88
CA LYS A 34 -0.85 2.48 -12.25
C LYS A 34 -2.26 3.06 -12.26
N ARG A 35 -3.16 2.58 -11.41
CA ARG A 35 -4.53 3.10 -11.27
C ARG A 35 -4.53 4.55 -10.78
N LEU A 36 -3.70 4.90 -9.79
CA LEU A 36 -3.54 6.29 -9.35
C LEU A 36 -3.12 7.20 -10.49
N LYS A 37 -2.13 6.78 -11.29
CA LYS A 37 -1.68 7.58 -12.45
C LYS A 37 -2.79 7.85 -13.45
N VAL A 38 -3.78 6.96 -13.61
CA VAL A 38 -4.94 7.21 -14.50
C VAL A 38 -5.75 8.40 -13.98
N PHE A 39 -6.12 8.39 -12.69
CA PHE A 39 -6.84 9.52 -12.09
C PHE A 39 -6.01 10.81 -12.09
N GLU A 40 -4.73 10.71 -11.73
CA GLU A 40 -3.84 11.87 -11.70
C GLU A 40 -3.73 12.55 -13.07
N ASN A 41 -3.64 11.74 -14.14
CA ASN A 41 -3.55 12.24 -15.51
C ASN A 41 -4.87 12.82 -16.02
N LYS A 42 -6.01 12.21 -15.64
CA LYS A 42 -7.36 12.68 -16.01
C LYS A 42 -7.68 14.02 -15.36
N HIS A 43 -7.40 14.16 -14.07
CA HIS A 43 -7.72 15.36 -13.28
C HIS A 43 -6.59 16.38 -13.19
N LYS A 44 -5.43 16.09 -13.79
CA LYS A 44 -4.19 16.90 -13.71
C LYS A 44 -3.83 17.26 -12.26
N MET A 45 -4.03 16.31 -11.35
CA MET A 45 -3.90 16.52 -9.91
C MET A 45 -3.20 15.33 -9.27
N LYS A 46 -2.21 15.57 -8.40
CA LYS A 46 -1.55 14.51 -7.65
C LYS A 46 -2.49 13.90 -6.61
N SER A 47 -2.35 12.59 -6.37
CA SER A 47 -3.25 11.87 -5.44
C SER A 47 -3.21 12.43 -4.01
N GLU A 48 -2.07 12.95 -3.55
CA GLU A 48 -1.98 13.62 -2.25
C GLU A 48 -2.79 14.93 -2.22
N THR A 49 -2.76 15.71 -3.32
CA THR A 49 -3.57 16.93 -3.45
C THR A 49 -5.05 16.59 -3.54
N PHE A 50 -5.40 15.55 -4.29
CA PHE A 50 -6.76 15.01 -4.36
C PHE A 50 -7.26 14.65 -2.95
N PHE A 51 -6.51 13.87 -2.18
CA PHE A 51 -6.89 13.45 -0.84
C PHE A 51 -7.17 14.64 0.10
N LYS A 52 -6.32 15.68 0.07
CA LYS A 52 -6.55 16.92 0.83
C LYS A 52 -7.84 17.64 0.40
N LYS A 53 -8.13 17.71 -0.90
CA LYS A 53 -9.35 18.34 -1.42
C LYS A 53 -10.60 17.52 -1.09
N PHE A 54 -10.53 16.20 -1.21
CA PHE A 54 -11.63 15.29 -0.84
C PHE A 54 -12.02 15.47 0.62
N ASN A 55 -11.04 15.40 1.53
CA ASN A 55 -11.27 15.55 2.97
C ASN A 55 -11.73 16.94 3.41
N THR A 56 -11.59 17.95 2.56
CA THR A 56 -12.11 19.30 2.81
C THR A 56 -13.47 19.55 2.15
N GLY A 57 -14.08 18.52 1.55
CA GLY A 57 -15.39 18.59 0.89
C GLY A 57 -15.39 19.37 -0.43
N LYS A 58 -14.22 19.63 -1.03
CA LYS A 58 -14.08 20.50 -2.22
C LYS A 58 -14.35 19.80 -3.56
N LEU A 59 -14.52 18.48 -3.56
CA LEU A 59 -14.66 17.68 -4.78
C LEU A 59 -16.11 17.27 -5.07
N GLY A 60 -17.06 17.51 -4.15
CA GLY A 60 -18.43 17.02 -4.28
C GLY A 60 -18.53 15.52 -4.01
N ASP A 61 -19.55 14.88 -4.56
CA ASP A 61 -19.98 13.51 -4.26
C ASP A 61 -20.01 12.59 -5.49
N ASP A 62 -19.35 12.96 -6.60
CA ASP A 62 -19.22 12.05 -7.74
C ASP A 62 -18.55 10.74 -7.32
N GLU A 63 -19.09 9.63 -7.82
CA GLU A 63 -18.61 8.26 -7.56
C GLU A 63 -17.10 8.10 -7.82
N GLU A 64 -16.59 8.79 -8.83
CA GLU A 64 -15.17 8.76 -9.21
C GLU A 64 -14.23 9.21 -8.08
N TRP A 65 -14.68 10.12 -7.22
CA TRP A 65 -13.86 10.57 -6.09
C TRP A 65 -13.70 9.46 -5.05
N PHE A 66 -14.74 8.67 -4.81
CA PHE A 66 -14.68 7.52 -3.92
C PHE A 66 -13.81 6.40 -4.49
N ASP A 67 -13.87 6.17 -5.81
CA ASP A 67 -12.98 5.24 -6.49
C ASP A 67 -11.51 5.65 -6.36
N TRP A 68 -11.20 6.93 -6.58
CA TRP A 68 -9.85 7.43 -6.41
C TRP A 68 -9.39 7.33 -4.96
N LEU A 69 -10.25 7.68 -3.99
CA LEU A 69 -9.98 7.51 -2.56
C LEU A 69 -9.62 6.07 -2.23
N PHE A 70 -10.44 5.10 -2.65
CA PHE A 70 -10.21 3.69 -2.42
C PHE A 70 -8.83 3.25 -2.93
N VAL A 71 -8.49 3.64 -4.16
CA VAL A 71 -7.20 3.28 -4.77
C VAL A 71 -6.04 3.91 -4.01
N TYR A 72 -6.18 5.17 -3.56
CA TYR A 72 -5.14 5.89 -2.82
C TYR A 72 -4.89 5.27 -1.44
N GLU A 73 -5.95 4.98 -0.69
CA GLU A 73 -5.84 4.34 0.62
C GLU A 73 -5.28 2.92 0.51
N ALA A 74 -5.73 2.15 -0.48
CA ALA A 74 -5.20 0.81 -0.73
C ALA A 74 -3.70 0.83 -1.05
N TYR A 75 -3.26 1.79 -1.87
CA TYR A 75 -1.84 2.00 -2.15
C TYR A 75 -1.05 2.31 -0.87
N ASN A 76 -1.49 3.29 -0.09
CA ASN A 76 -0.81 3.70 1.14
C ASN A 76 -0.70 2.55 2.15
N LYS A 77 -1.78 1.80 2.35
CA LYS A 77 -1.80 0.61 3.23
C LYS A 77 -0.79 -0.46 2.79
N ILE A 78 -0.59 -0.63 1.48
CA ILE A 78 0.42 -1.57 0.96
C ILE A 78 1.84 -1.03 1.21
N ILE A 79 2.06 0.27 1.03
CA ILE A 79 3.36 0.90 1.29
C ILE A 79 3.72 0.83 2.77
N GLU A 80 2.76 1.03 3.68
CA GLU A 80 2.96 0.85 5.12
C GLU A 80 3.35 -0.59 5.48
N GLN A 81 2.63 -1.58 4.96
CA GLN A 81 2.98 -2.99 5.15
C GLN A 81 4.38 -3.30 4.60
N LYS A 82 4.74 -2.69 3.47
CA LYS A 82 6.06 -2.87 2.87
C LYS A 82 7.17 -2.29 3.75
N LYS A 83 6.96 -1.11 4.34
CA LYS A 83 7.90 -0.50 5.29
C LYS A 83 8.15 -1.40 6.50
N ILE A 84 7.10 -2.01 7.05
CA ILE A 84 7.21 -2.96 8.16
C ILE A 84 8.09 -4.14 7.76
N ILE A 85 7.82 -4.75 6.60
CA ILE A 85 8.56 -5.92 6.12
C ILE A 85 10.01 -5.58 5.78
N ASP A 86 10.26 -4.43 5.17
CA ASP A 86 11.61 -3.98 4.82
C ASP A 86 12.44 -3.61 6.06
N GLY A 87 11.78 -3.27 7.18
CA GLY A 87 12.41 -3.02 8.47
C GLY A 87 12.65 -4.28 9.32
N LEU A 88 12.21 -5.46 8.89
CA LEU A 88 12.50 -6.72 9.59
C LEU A 88 13.97 -7.09 9.41
N SER A 89 14.72 -7.13 10.51
CA SER A 89 16.07 -7.71 10.56
C SER A 89 15.95 -9.19 10.93
N LEU A 90 15.79 -10.07 9.93
CA LEU A 90 15.67 -11.53 10.11
C LEU A 90 16.74 -12.30 9.33
#